data_AF-A0A6P7H920-F1
#
_entry.id   AF-A0A6P7H920-F1
#
_cell.length_a   1.000
_cell.length_b   1.000
_cell.length_c   1.000
_cell.angle_alpha   90.00
_cell.angle_beta   90.00
_cell.angle_gamma   90.00
#
_symmetry.space_group_name_H-M   'P 1'
#
loop_
_entity.id
_entity.type
_entity.pdbx_description
1 polymer ?
#
loop_
_entity_poly.entity_id
_entity_poly.type
_entity_poly.pdbx_seq_one_letter_code
_entity_poly.pdbx_strand_id
1 'polypeptide(L)'
;MAHLTFLHLVLWVGVTVGTAVDLQKRIFGGKDCDPAQRAYHVRLVGESDGKRSLCGGSLIHEEWILTSAHCKKSKMYATVGSEPEVEIKRTVVYPDMTSCCCCYQIPQKGDSGGGVVYNNMIYGIISGVGEYACELPALFLNVCFYTDWIKDILHKQSANNNIRI
;
A
#
# COMPACT_ATOMS: atom_id res chain seq x y z
N MET A 1 40.93 -45.95 -0.86
CA MET A 1 39.47 -45.87 -1.10
C MET A 1 38.69 -45.33 0.12
N ALA A 2 39.22 -44.35 0.85
CA ALA A 2 38.52 -43.69 1.97
C ALA A 2 38.31 -42.17 1.76
N HIS A 3 39.04 -41.58 0.80
CA HIS A 3 38.92 -40.15 0.46
C HIS A 3 37.73 -39.83 -0.44
N LEU A 4 37.30 -40.79 -1.29
CA LEU A 4 36.21 -40.57 -2.25
C LEU A 4 34.83 -40.70 -1.58
N THR A 5 34.71 -41.53 -0.54
CA THR A 5 33.50 -41.67 0.27
C THR A 5 33.26 -40.44 1.16
N PHE A 6 34.31 -39.76 1.61
CA PHE A 6 34.18 -38.52 2.40
C PHE A 6 33.64 -37.34 1.55
N LEU A 7 34.00 -37.29 0.26
CA LEU A 7 33.52 -36.25 -0.67
C LEU A 7 32.01 -36.34 -0.92
N HIS A 8 31.45 -37.55 -0.96
CA HIS A 8 30.00 -37.75 -1.13
C HIS A 8 29.19 -37.36 0.12
N LEU A 9 29.76 -37.50 1.32
CA LEU A 9 29.12 -37.03 2.56
C LEU A 9 29.05 -35.50 2.63
N VAL A 10 30.09 -34.79 2.16
CA VAL A 10 30.10 -33.32 2.12
C VAL A 10 29.10 -32.77 1.10
N LEU A 11 28.88 -33.47 -0.02
CA LEU A 11 27.90 -33.07 -1.04
C LEU A 11 26.43 -33.21 -0.59
N TRP A 12 26.15 -34.05 0.41
CA TRP A 12 24.79 -34.20 0.96
C TRP A 12 24.44 -33.19 2.06
N VAL A 13 25.45 -32.58 2.69
CA VAL A 13 25.24 -31.57 3.76
C VAL A 13 25.17 -30.14 3.20
N GLY A 14 25.62 -29.93 1.95
CA GLY A 14 25.87 -28.60 1.39
C GLY A 14 24.70 -27.87 0.69
N VAL A 15 23.48 -28.42 0.67
CA VAL A 15 22.33 -27.72 0.04
C VAL A 15 21.22 -27.52 1.07
N THR A 16 21.43 -26.59 1.99
CA THR A 16 20.31 -25.95 2.67
C THR A 16 19.72 -24.93 1.71
N VAL A 17 18.66 -25.30 1.00
CA VAL A 17 17.82 -24.31 0.30
C VAL A 17 17.22 -23.42 1.38
N GLY A 18 17.73 -22.19 1.52
CA GLY A 18 17.16 -21.20 2.43
C GLY A 18 15.81 -20.73 1.90
N THR A 19 14.75 -21.51 2.11
CA THR A 19 13.36 -21.08 1.86
C THR A 19 12.87 -20.23 3.02
N ALA A 20 13.59 -19.15 3.36
CA ALA A 20 13.01 -18.09 4.16
C ALA A 20 12.28 -17.14 3.20
N VAL A 21 11.23 -17.64 2.53
CA VAL A 21 10.19 -16.73 2.05
C VAL A 21 9.51 -16.28 3.33
N ASP A 22 9.72 -15.03 3.73
CA ASP A 22 9.11 -14.44 4.93
C ASP A 22 7.58 -14.45 4.78
N LEU A 23 6.97 -15.57 5.19
CA LEU A 23 5.52 -15.81 5.17
C LEU A 23 4.77 -14.91 6.17
N GLN A 24 5.47 -14.06 6.95
CA GLN A 24 4.87 -13.36 8.08
C GLN A 24 4.04 -12.12 7.72
N LYS A 25 4.02 -11.68 6.47
CA LYS A 25 3.25 -10.49 6.07
C LYS A 25 1.87 -10.82 5.48
N ARG A 26 1.34 -12.03 5.70
CA ARG A 26 0.04 -12.45 5.17
C ARG A 26 -1.11 -11.77 5.92
N ILE A 27 -2.02 -11.14 5.20
CA ILE A 27 -3.27 -10.59 5.75
C ILE A 27 -4.36 -11.65 5.51
N PHE A 28 -4.84 -12.27 6.59
CA PHE A 28 -5.88 -13.31 6.54
C PHE A 28 -7.01 -12.97 7.51
N GLY A 29 -8.22 -13.41 7.21
CA GLY A 29 -9.37 -13.24 8.12
C GLY A 29 -9.95 -11.83 8.17
N GLY A 30 -9.90 -11.08 7.07
CA GLY A 30 -10.63 -9.82 6.95
C GLY A 30 -12.14 -10.04 7.14
N LYS A 31 -12.82 -9.05 7.72
CA LYS A 31 -14.28 -9.00 7.84
C LYS A 31 -14.77 -7.64 7.35
N ASP A 32 -16.03 -7.56 6.95
CA ASP A 32 -16.66 -6.27 6.71
C ASP A 32 -16.56 -5.42 7.97
N CYS A 33 -16.03 -4.21 7.82
CA CYS A 33 -15.88 -3.26 8.90
C CYS A 33 -17.06 -2.28 8.91
N ASP A 34 -17.42 -1.83 10.11
CA ASP A 34 -18.45 -0.81 10.31
C ASP A 34 -18.03 0.51 9.61
N PRO A 35 -18.96 1.28 9.01
CA PRO A 35 -18.64 2.57 8.39
C PRO A 35 -17.84 3.52 9.30
N ALA A 36 -18.08 3.52 10.61
CA ALA A 36 -17.34 4.33 11.57
C ALA A 36 -15.87 3.90 11.71
N GLN A 37 -15.56 2.62 11.42
CA GLN A 37 -14.19 2.10 11.41
C GLN A 37 -13.42 2.51 10.15
N ARG A 38 -14.08 3.15 9.18
CA ARG A 38 -13.51 3.66 7.93
C ARG A 38 -13.29 5.18 7.92
N ALA A 39 -13.28 5.85 9.08
CA ALA A 39 -13.18 7.31 9.15
C ALA A 39 -11.99 7.90 8.38
N TYR A 40 -10.88 7.16 8.26
CA TYR A 40 -9.68 7.58 7.53
C TYR A 40 -9.62 7.09 6.09
N HIS A 41 -10.53 6.21 5.66
CA HIS A 41 -10.54 5.68 4.30
C HIS A 41 -11.10 6.74 3.35
N VAL A 42 -10.39 6.95 2.24
CA VAL A 42 -10.73 7.96 1.24
C VAL A 42 -11.06 7.29 -0.07
N ARG A 43 -12.21 7.60 -0.64
CA ARG A 43 -12.53 7.25 -2.02
C ARG A 43 -11.90 8.29 -2.94
N LEU A 44 -11.06 7.84 -3.85
CA LEU A 44 -10.42 8.67 -4.86
C LEU A 44 -11.01 8.39 -6.23
N VAL A 45 -11.31 9.47 -6.96
CA VAL A 45 -11.69 9.40 -8.37
C VAL A 45 -10.68 10.17 -9.20
N GLY A 46 -9.96 9.44 -10.05
CA GLY A 46 -9.04 10.03 -11.01
C GLY A 46 -9.67 10.12 -12.39
N GLU A 47 -9.57 11.27 -13.05
CA GLU A 47 -10.08 11.52 -14.39
C GLU A 47 -8.96 11.93 -15.35
N SER A 48 -8.90 11.26 -16.51
CA SER A 48 -8.04 11.61 -17.64
C SER A 48 -8.76 11.30 -18.94
N ASP A 49 -8.77 12.23 -19.88
CA ASP A 49 -9.32 12.02 -21.24
C ASP A 49 -10.77 11.49 -21.24
N GLY A 50 -11.59 12.01 -20.32
CA GLY A 50 -12.98 11.58 -20.12
C GLY A 50 -13.15 10.20 -19.47
N LYS A 51 -12.06 9.49 -19.15
CA LYS A 51 -12.08 8.20 -18.44
C LYS A 51 -11.90 8.42 -16.95
N ARG A 52 -12.80 7.83 -16.16
CA ARG A 52 -12.72 7.82 -14.69
C ARG A 52 -12.16 6.50 -14.18
N SER A 53 -11.32 6.60 -13.15
CA SER A 53 -10.72 5.48 -12.43
C SER A 53 -11.01 5.64 -10.95
N LEU A 54 -11.23 4.52 -10.27
CA LEU A 54 -11.46 4.48 -8.84
C LEU A 54 -10.22 3.94 -8.14
N CYS A 55 -9.89 4.59 -7.03
CA CYS A 55 -8.84 4.19 -6.11
C CYS A 55 -9.28 4.48 -4.67
N GLY A 56 -8.54 3.88 -3.74
CA GLY A 56 -8.60 4.19 -2.32
C GLY A 56 -7.49 5.16 -1.94
N GLY A 57 -7.60 5.68 -0.73
CA GLY A 57 -6.60 6.46 -0.05
C GLY A 57 -6.78 6.36 1.45
N SER A 58 -5.82 6.90 2.20
CA SER A 58 -5.91 7.05 3.64
C SER A 58 -5.63 8.49 4.02
N LEU A 59 -6.50 9.10 4.82
CA LEU A 59 -6.28 10.41 5.43
C LEU A 59 -5.20 10.26 6.50
N ILE A 60 -4.02 10.82 6.26
CA ILE A 60 -2.86 10.77 7.16
C ILE A 60 -2.60 12.10 7.88
N HIS A 61 -3.31 13.15 7.46
CA HIS A 61 -3.37 14.49 8.06
C HIS A 61 -4.66 15.16 7.60
N GLU A 62 -5.07 16.24 8.27
CA GLU A 62 -6.25 17.06 7.91
C GLU A 62 -6.27 17.52 6.43
N GLU A 63 -5.09 17.59 5.80
CA GLU A 63 -4.91 18.09 4.43
C GLU A 63 -4.12 17.11 3.53
N TRP A 64 -3.79 15.91 4.04
CA TRP A 64 -2.98 14.95 3.29
C TRP A 64 -3.62 13.57 3.21
N ILE A 65 -3.73 13.10 1.97
CA ILE A 65 -4.19 11.76 1.63
C ILE A 65 -3.00 10.99 1.08
N LEU A 66 -2.75 9.81 1.62
CA LEU A 66 -1.78 8.85 1.11
C LEU A 66 -2.48 7.85 0.18
N THR A 67 -1.90 7.62 -1.01
CA THR A 67 -2.43 6.68 -2.01
C THR A 67 -1.28 6.13 -2.87
N SER A 68 -1.58 5.19 -3.77
CA SER A 68 -0.60 4.64 -4.70
C SER A 68 -0.34 5.59 -5.88
N ALA A 69 0.90 5.69 -6.34
CA ALA A 69 1.29 6.61 -7.40
C ALA A 69 0.52 6.39 -8.71
N HIS A 70 0.21 5.13 -9.05
CA HIS A 70 -0.52 4.81 -10.29
C HIS A 70 -2.00 5.27 -10.27
N CYS A 71 -2.54 5.63 -9.09
CA CYS A 71 -3.86 6.23 -8.98
C CYS A 71 -3.91 7.68 -9.47
N LYS A 72 -2.75 8.36 -9.54
CA LYS A 72 -2.66 9.73 -10.04
C LYS A 72 -3.18 9.82 -11.48
N LYS A 73 -4.07 10.78 -11.73
CA LYS A 73 -4.61 11.16 -13.06
C LYS A 73 -4.49 12.68 -13.24
N SER A 74 -5.08 13.21 -14.31
CA SER A 74 -5.02 14.65 -14.63
C SER A 74 -5.85 15.48 -13.68
N LYS A 75 -7.05 15.01 -13.34
CA LYS A 75 -7.87 15.54 -12.26
C LYS A 75 -8.10 14.46 -11.21
N MET A 76 -8.07 14.85 -9.95
CA MET A 76 -8.25 13.94 -8.82
C MET A 76 -9.29 14.52 -7.88
N TYR A 77 -10.21 13.67 -7.42
CA TYR A 77 -11.25 14.02 -6.49
C TYR A 77 -11.24 13.06 -5.29
N ALA A 78 -11.59 13.56 -4.11
CA ALA A 78 -11.59 12.81 -2.86
C ALA A 78 -12.94 12.90 -2.15
N THR A 79 -13.34 11.80 -1.54
CA THR A 79 -14.51 11.73 -0.65
C THR A 79 -14.09 10.99 0.62
N VAL A 80 -14.36 11.58 1.79
CA VAL A 80 -14.10 10.98 3.10
C VAL A 80 -15.44 10.74 3.79
N GLY A 81 -15.74 9.49 4.14
CA GLY A 81 -17.04 9.15 4.73
C GLY A 81 -18.22 9.59 3.86
N SER A 82 -19.13 10.37 4.44
CA SER A 82 -20.31 10.95 3.79
C SER A 82 -20.14 12.41 3.35
N GLU A 83 -18.93 12.96 3.44
CA GLU A 83 -18.63 14.34 3.04
C GLU A 83 -18.75 14.53 1.51
N PRO A 84 -18.97 15.76 1.01
CA PRO A 84 -19.00 16.03 -0.42
C PRO A 84 -17.65 15.74 -1.09
N GLU A 85 -17.69 15.43 -2.39
CA GLU A 85 -16.49 15.23 -3.22
C GLU A 85 -15.72 16.56 -3.38
N VAL A 86 -14.41 16.54 -3.09
CA VAL A 86 -13.51 17.69 -3.18
C VAL A 86 -12.42 17.45 -4.21
N GLU A 87 -12.07 18.46 -5.01
CA GLU A 87 -10.97 18.38 -5.97
C GLU A 87 -9.60 18.55 -5.29
N ILE A 88 -8.70 17.60 -5.53
CA ILE A 88 -7.32 17.65 -5.04
C ILE A 88 -6.50 18.61 -5.90
N LYS A 89 -5.96 19.65 -5.27
CA LYS A 89 -5.21 20.72 -5.96
C LYS A 89 -3.72 20.40 -6.18
N ARG A 90 -3.15 19.54 -5.34
CA ARG A 90 -1.71 19.21 -5.38
C ARG A 90 -1.49 17.72 -5.14
N THR A 91 -0.55 17.14 -5.87
CA THR A 91 -0.07 15.78 -5.64
C THR A 91 1.45 15.79 -5.56
N VAL A 92 2.00 15.06 -4.58
CA VAL A 92 3.43 14.81 -4.46
C VAL A 92 3.64 13.32 -4.67
N VAL A 93 4.57 12.96 -5.54
CA VAL A 93 4.84 11.56 -5.89
C VAL A 93 6.24 11.22 -5.43
N TYR A 94 6.37 10.13 -4.67
CA TYR A 94 7.66 9.58 -4.32
C TYR A 94 8.24 8.81 -5.53
N PRO A 95 9.52 9.03 -5.89
CA PRO A 95 10.07 8.58 -7.17
C PRO A 95 10.40 7.08 -7.24
N ASP A 96 10.59 6.40 -6.10
CA ASP A 96 11.03 5.00 -6.07
C ASP A 96 9.99 4.05 -5.44
N MET A 97 9.75 2.92 -6.11
CA MET A 97 8.69 1.98 -5.77
C MET A 97 9.26 0.70 -5.17
N THR A 98 9.22 0.60 -3.84
CA THR A 98 9.49 -0.63 -3.10
C THR A 98 8.17 -1.29 -2.74
N SER A 99 7.78 -2.32 -3.50
CA SER A 99 6.61 -3.15 -3.21
C SER A 99 6.99 -4.38 -2.39
N CYS A 100 6.11 -4.75 -1.45
CA CYS A 100 6.10 -6.04 -0.77
C CYS A 100 4.93 -6.89 -1.30
N CYS A 101 5.13 -8.20 -1.33
CA CYS A 101 4.19 -9.17 -1.88
C CYS A 101 3.57 -10.01 -0.76
N CYS A 102 2.23 -10.03 -0.57
CA CYS A 102 1.57 -11.04 0.28
C CYS A 102 0.23 -11.51 -0.26
N CYS A 103 -0.19 -12.71 0.14
CA CYS A 103 -1.54 -13.21 -0.17
C CYS A 103 -2.58 -12.36 0.57
N TYR A 104 -3.53 -11.85 -0.22
CA TYR A 104 -4.67 -11.03 0.19
C TYR A 104 -5.91 -11.57 -0.53
N GLN A 105 -7.07 -11.41 0.09
CA GLN A 105 -8.37 -11.83 -0.47
C GLN A 105 -8.68 -11.07 -1.77
N ILE A 106 -9.65 -11.56 -2.57
CA ILE A 106 -10.05 -10.96 -3.86
C ILE A 106 -10.35 -9.47 -3.64
N PRO A 107 -9.46 -8.58 -4.06
CA PRO A 107 -9.64 -7.15 -3.89
C PRO A 107 -10.61 -6.64 -4.94
N GLN A 108 -11.45 -5.70 -4.56
CA GLN A 108 -12.43 -5.09 -5.44
C GLN A 108 -11.79 -3.96 -6.25
N LYS A 109 -12.41 -3.63 -7.39
CA LYS A 109 -12.01 -2.48 -8.20
C LYS A 109 -12.11 -1.21 -7.35
N GLY A 110 -10.98 -0.53 -7.18
CA GLY A 110 -10.89 0.66 -6.33
C GLY A 110 -10.11 0.47 -5.04
N ASP A 111 -9.70 -0.75 -4.70
CA ASP A 111 -8.88 -0.98 -3.50
C ASP A 111 -7.45 -0.43 -3.62
N SER A 112 -6.92 -0.33 -4.85
CA SER A 112 -5.63 0.29 -5.12
C SER A 112 -5.53 1.69 -4.51
N GLY A 113 -4.49 1.92 -3.73
CA GLY A 113 -4.25 3.15 -2.97
C GLY A 113 -4.84 3.14 -1.57
N GLY A 114 -5.73 2.20 -1.25
CA GLY A 114 -6.25 2.00 0.10
C GLY A 114 -5.16 1.53 1.08
N GLY A 115 -5.30 1.93 2.34
CA GLY A 115 -4.40 1.53 3.42
C GLY A 115 -4.74 0.14 3.97
N VAL A 116 -3.70 -0.67 4.18
CA VAL A 116 -3.75 -1.87 5.02
C VAL A 116 -3.59 -1.43 6.46
N VAL A 117 -4.68 -1.51 7.24
CA VAL A 117 -4.74 -0.98 8.61
C VAL A 117 -4.81 -2.12 9.64
N TYR A 118 -3.98 -2.00 10.68
CA TYR A 118 -4.04 -2.84 11.88
C TYR A 118 -3.74 -1.99 13.11
N ASN A 119 -4.49 -2.18 14.20
CA ASN A 119 -4.35 -1.38 15.44
C ASN A 119 -4.23 0.13 15.19
N ASN A 120 -5.11 0.66 14.33
CA ASN A 120 -5.16 2.09 13.98
C ASN A 120 -3.88 2.65 13.32
N MET A 121 -3.03 1.77 12.78
CA MET A 121 -1.84 2.14 12.00
C MET A 121 -1.91 1.56 10.59
N ILE A 122 -1.40 2.32 9.62
CA ILE A 122 -1.28 1.89 8.23
C ILE A 122 0.07 1.21 8.05
N TYR A 123 0.05 -0.07 7.68
CA TYR A 123 1.26 -0.87 7.43
C TYR A 123 1.60 -0.97 5.95
N GLY A 124 0.60 -0.86 5.09
CA GLY A 124 0.79 -0.94 3.65
C GLY A 124 -0.18 -0.09 2.85
N ILE A 125 0.18 0.20 1.60
CA ILE A 125 -0.71 0.80 0.60
C ILE A 125 -0.91 -0.19 -0.51
N ILE A 126 -2.15 -0.59 -0.78
CA ILE A 126 -2.50 -1.54 -1.84
C ILE A 126 -2.07 -0.93 -3.19
N SER A 127 -1.32 -1.65 -4.00
CA SER A 127 -0.78 -1.15 -5.28
C SER A 127 -1.30 -1.89 -6.50
N GLY A 128 -1.68 -3.16 -6.36
CA GLY A 128 -2.04 -3.98 -7.51
C GLY A 128 -2.15 -5.44 -7.11
N VAL A 129 -2.91 -6.21 -7.88
CA VAL A 129 -3.48 -7.48 -7.43
C VAL A 129 -3.64 -8.43 -8.61
N GLY A 130 -3.59 -9.73 -8.33
CA GLY A 130 -3.98 -10.77 -9.28
C GLY A 130 -5.51 -10.88 -9.42
N GLU A 131 -5.97 -11.62 -10.42
CA GLU A 131 -7.39 -11.80 -10.75
C GLU A 131 -8.14 -12.66 -9.72
N TYR A 132 -7.43 -13.54 -9.00
CA TYR A 132 -7.98 -14.45 -8.00
C TYR A 132 -7.23 -14.34 -6.67
N ALA A 133 -7.91 -14.64 -5.56
CA ALA A 133 -7.30 -14.62 -4.23
C ALA A 133 -6.16 -15.62 -4.17
N CYS A 134 -4.97 -15.12 -3.84
CA CYS A 134 -3.79 -15.95 -3.55
C CYS A 134 -3.32 -16.85 -4.71
N GLU A 135 -3.74 -16.57 -5.94
CA GLU A 135 -3.06 -17.04 -7.16
C GLU A 135 -1.81 -16.21 -7.46
N LEU A 136 -1.88 -14.90 -7.21
CA LEU A 136 -0.75 -14.00 -7.20
C LEU A 136 -0.74 -13.22 -5.87
N PRO A 137 0.45 -12.90 -5.32
CA PRO A 137 0.52 -12.07 -4.15
C PRO A 137 -0.08 -10.68 -4.47
N ALA A 138 -0.94 -10.18 -3.60
CA ALA A 138 -1.29 -8.78 -3.63
C ALA A 138 -0.03 -7.95 -3.32
N LEU A 139 0.16 -6.92 -4.12
CA LEU A 139 1.24 -5.99 -4.00
C LEU A 139 0.78 -4.84 -3.12
N PHE A 140 1.48 -4.63 -2.02
CA PHE A 140 1.33 -3.41 -1.23
C PHE A 140 2.70 -2.78 -1.01
N LEU A 141 2.72 -1.45 -0.97
CA LEU A 141 3.90 -0.70 -0.57
C LEU A 141 4.05 -0.81 0.94
N ASN A 142 5.26 -1.05 1.44
CA ASN A 142 5.53 -1.08 2.88
C ASN A 142 5.64 0.35 3.41
N VAL A 143 4.65 0.83 4.17
CA VAL A 143 4.63 2.23 4.66
C VAL A 143 5.85 2.53 5.53
N CYS A 144 6.38 1.57 6.28
CA CYS A 144 7.55 1.76 7.13
C CYS A 144 8.80 2.22 6.35
N PHE A 145 8.91 1.87 5.06
CA PHE A 145 10.02 2.32 4.23
C PHE A 145 9.94 3.82 3.88
N TYR A 146 8.72 4.38 3.90
CA TYR A 146 8.43 5.75 3.48
C TYR A 146 8.21 6.73 4.63
N THR A 147 8.33 6.28 5.89
CA THR A 147 7.95 7.09 7.05
C THR A 147 8.71 8.40 7.15
N ASP A 148 10.00 8.40 6.82
CA ASP A 148 10.82 9.62 6.94
C ASP A 148 10.43 10.65 5.89
N TRP A 149 10.16 10.20 4.66
CA TRP A 149 9.64 11.06 3.60
C TRP A 149 8.25 11.61 3.94
N ILE A 150 7.34 10.75 4.44
CA ILE A 150 6.00 11.19 4.85
C ILE A 150 6.11 12.26 5.93
N LYS A 151 6.94 12.04 6.97
CA LYS A 151 7.17 13.00 8.04
C LYS A 151 7.71 14.32 7.50
N ASP A 152 8.69 14.30 6.60
CA ASP A 152 9.26 15.51 6.00
C ASP A 152 8.19 16.34 5.25
N ILE A 153 7.30 15.69 4.49
CA ILE A 153 6.18 16.37 3.82
C ILE A 153 5.22 16.99 4.84
N LEU A 154 4.83 16.24 5.87
CA LEU A 154 3.92 16.73 6.91
C LEU A 154 4.53 17.89 7.71
N HIS A 155 5.83 17.83 8.03
CA HIS A 155 6.54 18.90 8.73
C HIS A 155 6.70 20.16 7.88
N LYS A 156 7.02 20.03 6.59
CA LYS A 156 7.11 21.17 5.66
C LYS A 156 5.79 21.92 5.52
N GLN A 157 4.66 21.22 5.62
CA GLN A 157 3.35 21.86 5.66
C GLN A 157 3.17 22.64 6.96
N SER A 158 3.44 22.01 8.11
CA SER A 158 3.32 22.66 9.42
C SER A 158 4.15 23.95 9.54
N ALA A 159 5.33 24.01 8.91
CA ALA A 159 6.17 25.19 8.86
C ALA A 159 5.64 26.32 7.95
N ASN A 160 4.75 26.00 7.01
CA ASN A 160 4.13 26.94 6.06
C ASN A 160 2.71 27.36 6.45
N ASN A 161 2.27 27.07 7.69
CA ASN A 161 0.91 27.30 8.23
C ASN A 161 0.44 28.78 8.29
N ASN A 162 1.07 29.71 7.57
CA ASN A 162 0.55 31.06 7.32
C ASN A 162 -0.51 31.12 6.20
N ILE A 163 -0.83 30.00 5.56
CA ILE A 163 -1.96 29.89 4.63
C ILE A 163 -3.01 29.01 5.30
N ARG A 164 -3.92 29.68 6.01
CA ARG A 164 -5.20 29.08 6.42
C ARG A 164 -6.09 29.03 5.18
N ILE A 165 -6.66 27.87 4.88
CA ILE A 165 -7.74 27.69 3.90
C ILE A 165 -9.00 28.41 4.42
#